data_AF-A0A8S0HBP4-F1
#
_entry.id   AF-A0A8S0HBP4-F1
#
_cell.length_a   1.000
_cell.length_b   1.000
_cell.length_c   1.000
_cell.angle_alpha   90.00
_cell.angle_beta   90.00
_cell.angle_gamma   90.00
#
_symmetry.space_group_name_H-M   'P 1'
#
loop_
_entity.id
_entity.type
_entity.pdbx_description
1 polymer ?
#
loop_
_entity_poly.entity_id
_entity_poly.type
_entity_poly.pdbx_seq_one_letter_code
_entity_poly.pdbx_strand_id
1 'polypeptide(L)' 'MGGTVLSADDVAGAIAFAYQQPQQVCIREIVLAATRQQA' A
#
# COMPACT_ATOMS: atom_id res chain seq x y z
N MET A 1 13.37 -8.78 -17.51
CA MET A 1 13.63 -7.83 -16.42
C MET A 1 12.96 -6.52 -16.77
N GLY A 2 12.03 -6.01 -15.95
CA GLY A 2 11.23 -4.80 -16.26
C GLY A 2 9.72 -4.96 -16.04
N GLY A 3 9.30 -5.67 -14.98
CA GLY A 3 7.89 -5.69 -14.58
C GLY A 3 7.52 -4.42 -13.83
N THR A 4 6.24 -4.03 -13.87
CA THR A 4 5.70 -2.95 -13.03
C THR A 4 5.99 -3.27 -11.56
N VAL A 5 6.88 -2.48 -10.96
CA VAL A 5 7.15 -2.48 -9.52
C VAL A 5 6.26 -1.44 -8.87
N LEU A 6 6.06 -1.56 -7.55
CA LEU A 6 5.43 -0.47 -6.80
C LEU A 6 6.29 0.79 -6.92
N SER A 7 5.63 1.88 -7.25
CA SER A 7 6.20 3.22 -7.16
C SER A 7 6.13 3.73 -5.72
N ALA A 8 6.85 4.82 -5.42
CA ALA A 8 6.72 5.49 -4.14
C ALA A 8 5.29 6.03 -3.91
N ASP A 9 4.61 6.45 -4.98
CA ASP A 9 3.24 6.98 -4.90
C ASP A 9 2.22 5.90 -4.53
N ASP A 10 2.44 4.64 -4.92
CA ASP A 10 1.59 3.52 -4.51
C ASP A 10 1.63 3.32 -2.98
N VAL A 11 2.82 3.43 -2.39
CA VAL A 11 3.01 3.35 -0.93
C VAL A 11 2.39 4.58 -0.25
N ALA A 12 2.65 5.78 -0.78
CA ALA A 12 2.08 7.01 -0.23
C ALA A 12 0.55 7.01 -0.26
N GLY A 13 -0.06 6.48 -1.32
CA GLY A 13 -1.51 6.29 -1.44
C GLY A 13 -2.07 5.36 -0.37
N ALA A 14 -1.40 4.24 -0.09
CA ALA A 14 -1.79 3.31 0.98
C ALA A 14 -1.73 3.98 2.37
N ILE A 15 -0.70 4.79 2.62
CA ILE A 15 -0.58 5.56 3.87
C ILE A 15 -1.69 6.61 3.96
N ALA A 16 -1.93 7.40 2.91
CA ALA A 16 -2.99 8.40 2.88
C ALA A 16 -4.37 7.78 3.14
N PHE A 17 -4.64 6.62 2.52
CA PHE A 17 -5.85 5.85 2.77
C PHE A 17 -6.02 5.47 4.25
N ALA A 18 -4.95 5.01 4.91
CA ALA A 18 -5.00 4.65 6.33
C ALA A 18 -5.28 5.86 7.23
N TYR A 19 -4.62 7.00 6.96
CA TYR A 19 -4.80 8.24 7.73
C TYR A 19 -6.19 8.89 7.54
N GLN A 20 -6.84 8.66 6.41
CA GLN A 20 -8.17 9.21 6.13
C GLN A 20 -9.31 8.47 6.82
N GLN A 21 -9.06 7.33 7.46
CA GLN A 21 -10.11 6.60 8.16
C GLN A 21 -10.66 7.39 9.36
N PRO A 22 -11.93 7.20 9.72
CA PRO A 22 -12.48 7.77 10.94
C PRO A 22 -11.65 7.37 12.16
N GLN A 23 -11.58 8.25 13.18
CA GLN A 23 -10.72 8.07 14.37
C GLN A 23 -10.94 6.75 15.13
N GLN A 24 -12.14 6.17 15.05
CA GLN A 24 -12.47 4.89 15.67
C GLN A 24 -11.93 3.66 14.91
N VAL A 25 -11.35 3.85 13.72
CA VAL A 25 -10.84 2.80 12.85
C VAL A 25 -9.32 2.87 12.84
N CYS A 26 -8.68 1.82 13.37
CA CYS A 26 -7.23 1.65 13.33
C CYS A 26 -6.89 0.54 12.32
N ILE A 27 -6.30 0.93 11.17
CA ILE A 27 -5.69 -0.02 10.25
C ILE A 27 -4.30 -0.35 10.78
N ARG A 28 -4.14 -1.56 11.34
CA ARG A 28 -2.92 -1.97 12.03
C ARG A 28 -1.80 -2.41 11.08
N GLU A 29 -2.16 -2.88 9.89
CA GLU A 29 -1.20 -3.37 8.92
C GLU A 29 -1.76 -3.23 7.51
N ILE A 30 -0.88 -2.84 6.57
CA ILE A 30 -1.14 -2.88 5.13
C ILE A 30 0.07 -3.55 4.49
N VAL A 31 -0.12 -4.75 3.97
CA VAL A 31 0.89 -5.47 3.19
C VAL A 31 0.57 -5.29 1.71
N LEU A 32 1.51 -4.75 0.96
CA LEU A 32 1.37 -4.51 -0.47
C LEU A 32 2.61 -4.98 -1.23
N ALA A 33 2.38 -5.46 -2.45
CA ALA A 33 3.39 -5.97 -3.35
C ALA A 33 2.94 -5.71 -4.80
N ALA A 34 3.88 -5.72 -5.74
CA ALA A 34 3.51 -5.76 -7.15
C ALA A 34 2.74 -7.06 -7.44
N THR A 35 1.67 -7.03 -8.23
CA THR A 35 0.79 -8.20 -8.45
C THR A 35 1.50 -9.45 -8.98
N ARG A 36 2.63 -9.27 -9.68
CA ARG A 36 3.45 -10.37 -10.21
C ARG A 36 4.63 -10.76 -9.31
N GLN A 37 4.74 -10.16 -8.13
CA GLN A 37 5.74 -10.55 -7.14
C GLN A 37 5.39 -11.96 -6.63
N GLN A 38 6.33 -12.87 -6.78
CA GLN A 38 6.22 -14.23 -6.26
C GLN A 38 6.61 -14.24 -4.78
N ALA A 39 6.00 -15.14 -4.00
CA ALA A 39 6.26 -15.33 -2.57
C ALA A 39 7.60 -16.04 -2.32
#